data_AF-A0A0S2FDD4-F1
#
_entry.id   AF-A0A0S2FDD4-F1
#
_cell.length_a   1.000
_cell.length_b   1.000
_cell.length_c   1.000
_cell.angle_alpha   90.00
_cell.angle_beta   90.00
_cell.angle_gamma   90.00
#
_symmetry.space_group_name_H-M   'P 1'
#
loop_
_entity.id
_entity.type
_entity.pdbx_description
1 polymer ?
#
loop_
_entity_poly.entity_id
_entity_poly.type
_entity_poly.pdbx_seq_one_letter_code
_entity_poly.pdbx_strand_id
1 'polypeptide(L)' 'MKTRAQLDAGLERLAQMLPPWLESLRHPAQFWPQFRALVEELMVDADPADRAYAERRIKEMLARHGLRPDGSP' A
#
# COMPACT_ATOMS: atom_id res chain seq x y z
N MET A 1 10.79 -15.18 4.48
CA MET A 1 10.96 -14.01 5.38
C MET A 1 11.64 -12.87 4.63
N LYS A 2 10.87 -11.88 4.21
CA LYS A 2 11.38 -10.65 3.59
C LYS A 2 12.11 -9.83 4.65
N THR A 3 13.26 -9.28 4.27
CA THR A 3 13.95 -8.26 5.07
C THR A 3 13.18 -6.94 5.01
N ARG A 4 13.39 -6.08 6.01
CA ARG A 4 12.84 -4.72 6.03
C ARG A 4 13.17 -3.91 4.77
N ALA A 5 14.37 -4.09 4.21
CA ALA A 5 14.78 -3.43 2.97
C ALA A 5 13.95 -3.90 1.75
N GLN A 6 13.64 -5.20 1.66
CA GLN A 6 12.78 -5.73 0.60
C GLN A 6 11.33 -5.25 0.74
N LEU A 7 10.85 -5.10 1.98
CA LEU A 7 9.54 -4.56 2.27
C LEU A 7 9.48 -3.07 1.90
N ASP A 8 10.49 -2.29 2.29
CA ASP A 8 10.59 -0.86 1.95
C ASP A 8 10.62 -0.63 0.44
N ALA A 9 11.44 -1.39 -0.31
CA ALA A 9 11.50 -1.29 -1.76
C ALA A 9 10.15 -1.62 -2.42
N GLY A 10 9.44 -2.61 -1.90
CA GLY A 10 8.09 -2.96 -2.36
C GLY A 10 7.07 -1.86 -2.09
N LEU A 11 7.13 -1.24 -0.90
CA LEU A 11 6.27 -0.11 -0.52
C LEU A 11 6.58 1.15 -1.35
N GLU A 12 7.85 1.42 -1.67
CA GLU A 12 8.23 2.52 -2.56
C GLU A 12 7.69 2.31 -3.98
N ARG A 13 7.79 1.08 -4.50
CA ARG A 13 7.22 0.75 -5.81
C ARG A 13 5.70 0.93 -5.82
N LEU A 14 5.02 0.50 -4.75
CA LEU A 14 3.58 0.72 -4.59
C LEU A 14 3.24 2.22 -4.55
N ALA A 15 4.04 3.03 -3.85
CA ALA A 15 3.88 4.49 -3.79
C ALA A 15 4.07 5.16 -5.15
N GLN A 16 5.00 4.69 -5.97
CA GLN A 16 5.21 5.19 -7.33
C GLN A 16 4.10 4.80 -8.29
N MET A 17 3.46 3.65 -8.08
CA MET A 17 2.33 3.19 -8.88
C MET A 17 1.02 3.91 -8.53
N LEU A 18 0.90 4.46 -7.32
CA LEU A 18 -0.31 5.10 -6.81
C LEU A 18 -0.81 6.28 -7.67
N PRO A 19 0.00 7.30 -8.01
CA PRO A 19 -0.47 8.44 -8.81
C PRO A 19 -1.10 8.05 -10.17
N PRO A 20 -0.41 7.31 -11.06
CA PRO A 20 -1.00 6.94 -12.35
C PRO A 20 -2.20 5.99 -12.20
N TRP A 21 -2.21 5.18 -11.13
CA TRP A 21 -3.35 4.33 -10.82
C TRP A 21 -4.57 5.15 -10.41
N LEU A 22 -4.38 6.18 -9.57
CA LEU A 22 -5.43 7.10 -9.15
C LEU A 22 -5.99 7.92 -10.31
N GLU A 23 -5.13 8.38 -11.21
CA GLU A 23 -5.55 9.09 -12.43
C GLU A 23 -6.35 8.19 -13.39
N SER A 24 -6.02 6.90 -13.45
CA SER A 24 -6.67 5.92 -14.32
C SER A 24 -7.95 5.30 -13.72
N LEU A 25 -8.24 5.56 -12.44
CA LEU A 25 -9.41 5.00 -11.77
C LEU A 25 -10.70 5.63 -12.28
N ARG A 26 -11.50 4.82 -12.99
CA ARG A 26 -12.89 5.18 -13.29
C ARG A 26 -13.81 5.06 -12.07
N HIS A 27 -13.52 4.14 -11.15
CA HIS A 27 -14.31 3.91 -9.94
C HIS A 27 -13.43 3.62 -8.73
N PRO A 28 -13.51 4.43 -7.65
CA PRO A 28 -12.70 4.22 -6.44
C PRO A 28 -12.98 2.88 -5.75
N ALA A 29 -14.14 2.25 -6.01
CA ALA A 29 -14.48 0.92 -5.53
C ALA A 29 -13.57 -0.20 -6.09
N GLN A 30 -12.92 0.01 -7.25
CA GLN A 30 -12.02 -0.98 -7.86
C GLN A 30 -10.57 -0.84 -7.39
N PHE A 31 -10.22 0.31 -6.81
CA PHE A 31 -8.88 0.57 -6.26
C PHE A 31 -8.58 -0.33 -5.06
N TRP A 32 -9.46 -0.29 -4.05
CA TRP A 32 -9.22 -0.94 -2.77
C TRP A 32 -9.02 -2.46 -2.84
N PRO A 33 -9.78 -3.23 -3.64
CA PRO A 33 -9.52 -4.66 -3.79
C PRO A 33 -8.13 -4.95 -4.36
N GLN A 34 -7.72 -4.24 -5.42
CA GLN A 34 -6.42 -4.45 -6.05
C GLN A 34 -5.27 -3.97 -5.16
N PHE A 35 -5.44 -2.81 -4.52
CA PHE A 35 -4.47 -2.27 -3.58
C PHE A 35 -4.25 -3.20 -2.38
N ARG A 36 -5.33 -3.72 -1.77
CA ARG A 36 -5.23 -4.66 -0.65
C ARG A 36 -4.51 -5.94 -1.02
N ALA A 37 -4.78 -6.50 -2.20
CA ALA A 37 -4.09 -7.70 -2.67
C ALA A 37 -2.57 -7.48 -2.77
N LEU A 38 -2.12 -6.35 -3.33
CA LEU A 38 -0.68 -6.02 -3.40
C LEU A 38 -0.06 -5.83 -2.02
N VAL A 39 -0.78 -5.19 -1.08
CA VAL A 39 -0.32 -5.03 0.30
C VAL A 39 -0.20 -6.38 1.01
N GLU A 40 -1.19 -7.27 0.85
CA GLU A 40 -1.15 -8.61 1.41
C GLU A 40 0.03 -9.42 0.85
N GLU A 41 0.29 -9.37 -0.46
CA GLU A 41 1.48 -10.00 -1.07
C GLU A 41 2.80 -9.41 -0.55
N LEU A 42 2.82 -8.12 -0.21
CA LEU A 42 3.98 -7.50 0.43
C LEU A 42 4.18 -8.03 1.86
N MET A 43 3.09 -8.28 2.59
CA MET A 43 3.09 -8.65 4.01
C MET A 43 3.14 -10.17 4.28
N VAL A 44 2.79 -11.02 3.31
CA VAL A 44 2.67 -12.49 3.48
C VAL A 44 3.93 -13.11 4.09
N ASP A 45 5.10 -12.57 3.73
CA ASP A 45 6.43 -13.06 4.12
C ASP A 45 7.16 -12.12 5.10
N ALA A 46 6.51 -11.07 5.58
CA ALA A 46 7.12 -10.08 6.47
C ALA A 46 7.01 -10.50 7.96
N ASP A 47 8.04 -10.20 8.74
CA ASP A 47 8.02 -10.36 10.20
C ASP A 47 6.88 -9.56 10.83
N PRO A 48 6.24 -10.02 11.92
CA PRO A 48 5.27 -9.24 12.67
C PRO A 48 5.75 -7.82 13.05
N ALA A 49 7.03 -7.66 13.41
CA ALA A 49 7.60 -6.35 13.74
C ALA A 49 7.70 -5.42 12.51
N ASP A 50 7.98 -6.00 11.33
CA ASP A 50 8.07 -5.26 10.07
C ASP A 50 6.68 -4.98 9.47
N ARG A 51 5.67 -5.80 9.78
CA ARG A 51 4.27 -5.57 9.37
C ARG A 51 3.73 -4.27 9.96
N ALA A 52 3.92 -4.04 11.26
CA ALA A 52 3.47 -2.80 11.91
C ALA A 52 4.16 -1.55 11.30
N TYR A 53 5.45 -1.69 10.93
CA TYR A 53 6.18 -0.65 10.22
C TYR A 53 5.59 -0.39 8.82
N ALA A 54 5.33 -1.44 8.05
CA ALA A 54 4.74 -1.33 6.72
C ALA A 54 3.33 -0.75 6.74
N GLU A 55 2.48 -1.14 7.69
CA GLU A 55 1.14 -0.56 7.85
C GLU A 55 1.20 0.95 8.10
N ARG A 56 2.14 1.41 8.93
CA ARG A 56 2.33 2.85 9.17
C ARG A 56 2.76 3.58 7.90
N ARG A 57 3.73 3.03 7.17
CA ARG A 57 4.20 3.57 5.87
C ARG A 57 3.08 3.62 4.84
N ILE A 58 2.22 2.60 4.79
CA ILE A 58 1.05 2.56 3.90
C ILE A 58 0.05 3.66 4.26
N LYS A 59 -0.25 3.85 5.55
CA LYS A 59 -1.14 4.93 6.00
C LYS A 59 -0.60 6.31 5.63
N GLU A 60 0.69 6.55 5.85
CA GLU A 60 1.34 7.81 5.46
C GLU A 60 1.32 8.03 3.94
N MET A 61 1.59 6.98 3.17
CA MET A 61 1.52 7.00 1.71
C MET A 61 0.11 7.36 1.23
N LEU A 62 -0.91 6.68 1.71
CA LEU A 62 -2.31 6.95 1.35
C LEU A 62 -2.73 8.38 1.76
N ALA A 63 -2.36 8.82 2.96
CA ALA A 63 -2.68 10.16 3.45
C ALA A 63 -2.07 11.28 2.56
N ARG A 64 -0.88 11.08 1.99
CA ARG A 64 -0.28 12.02 1.02
C ARG A 64 -1.10 12.18 -0.25
N HIS A 65 -1.90 11.17 -0.59
CA HIS A 65 -2.82 11.19 -1.74
C HIS A 65 -4.26 11.53 -1.34
N GLY A 66 -4.51 11.92 -0.09
CA GLY A 66 -5.86 12.21 0.42
C GLY A 66 -6.74 10.98 0.63
N LEU A 67 -6.17 9.77 0.60
CA LEU A 67 -6.89 8.52 0.75
C LEU A 67 -6.87 8.05 2.20
N ARG A 68 -7.98 7.47 2.65
CA ARG A 68 -8.07 6.81 3.96
C ARG A 68 -8.24 5.30 3.81
N PRO A 69 -7.52 4.47 4.61
CA PRO A 69 -7.53 3.02 4.48
C PRO A 69 -8.89 2.36 4.73
N ASP A 70 -9.85 3.06 5.33
CA ASP A 70 -11.25 2.62 5.49
C ASP A 70 -12.09 2.78 4.21
N GLY A 71 -11.54 3.34 3.14
CA GLY A 71 -12.22 3.50 1.86
C GLY A 71 -13.23 4.65 1.82
N SER A 72 -13.29 5.48 2.86
CA SER A 72 -14.06 6.72 2.82
C SER A 72 -13.30 7.80 2.04
N PRO A 73 -13.99 8.58 1.18
CA PRO A 73 -13.44 9.77 0.54
C PRO A 73 -13.08 10.87 1.55
#